data_AF-A0A8H6VX02-F1
#
_entry.id   AF-A0A8H6VX02-F1
#
_cell.length_a   1.000
_cell.length_b   1.000
_cell.length_c   1.000
_cell.angle_alpha   90.00
_cell.angle_beta   90.00
_cell.angle_gamma   90.00
#
_symmetry.space_group_name_H-M   'P 1'
#
loop_
_entity.id
_entity.type
_entity.pdbx_description
1 polymer ?
#
loop_
_entity_poly.entity_id
_entity_poly.type
_entity_poly.pdbx_seq_one_letter_code
_entity_poly.pdbx_strand_id
1 'polypeptide(L)'
;MPRISFRGGPTVSQALATVYQALLAAIARLDKSLNPNDTLDRLRRHKFTWSDSIYLFHLASLAFWLPLMRVPGYPEKLLIPILFAIAFAIPLTCQFFLPALPVFAYLLMFYTSQFIPTPWRPNISVSLLPTLESVLFGANVSDILTRFTHPVLDIIAWLPYGFGHFVLPFVLAAFVWLFRTKEVLHLWAKMIGYFNYIGVLTQILLPCAAPWYEIIHGLTPANYGMKGSPGGLLRIDRLFGGNGYTVTFSNAPVVFGAFPSLHAGSATLEALFISHFFPQATRYVWAYAGVLYWATMYLSHHYLIDVVGGGCLAVFFFYVVLPDEFRNPALATALPPNLRGSPRSKYEAYDLEAPRARDFDLTDGEAASDEEDVDIAYRSPLPDGMNGSKQSGPGRGKKGAARSHKHTASIASLIREGERAPEEAWNNSPIGSSFFEVAGDVESGRR
;
A
#
# COMPACT_ATOMS: atom_id res chain seq x y z
N MET A 1 -8.60 4.37 42.50
CA MET A 1 -8.09 3.99 41.16
C MET A 1 -9.26 3.88 40.20
N PRO A 2 -9.31 4.61 39.09
CA PRO A 2 -10.36 4.43 38.09
C PRO A 2 -10.14 3.07 37.40
N ARG A 3 -11.17 2.21 37.40
CA ARG A 3 -11.18 1.00 36.57
C ARG A 3 -11.24 1.43 35.11
N ILE A 4 -10.14 1.27 34.40
CA ILE A 4 -10.12 1.36 32.93
C ILE A 4 -10.93 0.18 32.41
N SER A 5 -12.18 0.45 32.03
CA SER A 5 -13.01 -0.50 31.29
C SER A 5 -12.50 -0.55 29.86
N PHE A 6 -11.73 -1.59 29.51
CA PHE A 6 -11.53 -1.94 28.11
C PHE A 6 -12.90 -2.35 27.54
N ARG A 7 -13.53 -1.46 26.76
CA ARG A 7 -14.64 -1.87 25.88
C ARG A 7 -14.09 -2.97 24.98
N GLY A 8 -14.53 -4.21 25.20
CA GLY A 8 -14.22 -5.34 24.34
C GLY A 8 -14.61 -5.00 22.90
N GLY A 9 -13.74 -5.31 21.95
CA GLY A 9 -14.03 -5.14 20.54
C GLY A 9 -15.28 -5.95 20.13
N PRO A 10 -15.85 -5.66 18.95
CA PRO A 10 -16.99 -6.43 18.45
C PRO A 10 -16.64 -7.92 18.44
N THR A 11 -17.58 -8.75 18.89
CA THR A 11 -17.46 -10.21 18.75
C THR A 11 -17.32 -10.59 17.27
N VAL A 12 -16.72 -11.74 16.99
CA VAL A 12 -16.61 -12.25 15.60
C VAL A 12 -17.97 -12.26 14.90
N SER A 13 -19.03 -12.65 15.61
CA SER A 13 -20.40 -12.63 15.09
C SER A 13 -20.88 -11.22 14.71
N GLN A 14 -20.56 -10.20 15.52
CA GLN A 14 -20.92 -8.81 15.22
C GLN A 14 -20.12 -8.25 14.04
N ALA A 15 -18.84 -8.59 13.94
CA ALA A 15 -18.01 -8.20 12.81
C ALA A 15 -18.53 -8.81 11.49
N LEU A 16 -18.86 -10.10 11.49
CA LEU A 16 -19.45 -10.78 10.33
C LEU A 16 -20.79 -10.17 9.93
N ALA A 17 -21.67 -9.88 10.90
CA ALA A 17 -22.94 -9.21 10.63
C ALA A 17 -22.73 -7.81 9.99
N THR A 18 -21.73 -7.05 10.48
CA THR A 18 -21.40 -5.73 9.94
C THR A 18 -20.93 -5.81 8.49
N VAL A 19 -20.03 -6.76 8.19
CA VAL A 19 -19.54 -7.01 6.82
C VAL A 19 -20.68 -7.44 5.90
N TYR A 20 -21.56 -8.33 6.38
CA TYR A 20 -22.71 -8.80 5.61
C TYR A 20 -23.69 -7.66 5.26
N GLN A 21 -24.03 -6.80 6.23
CA GLN A 21 -24.87 -5.63 5.97
C GLN A 21 -24.20 -4.63 5.02
N ALA A 22 -22.88 -4.42 5.16
CA ALA A 22 -22.11 -3.60 4.24
C ALA A 22 -22.15 -4.16 2.81
N LEU A 23 -22.08 -5.49 2.64
CA LEU A 23 -22.16 -6.17 1.35
C LEU A 23 -23.55 -6.10 0.72
N LEU A 24 -24.63 -6.13 1.51
CA LEU A 24 -25.98 -5.92 0.98
C LEU A 24 -26.17 -4.47 0.51
N ALA A 25 -25.77 -3.49 1.33
CA ALA A 25 -25.84 -2.06 0.99
C ALA A 25 -24.97 -1.72 -0.24
N ALA A 26 -23.71 -2.13 -0.19
CA ALA A 26 -23.04 -2.89 -1.24
C ALA A 26 -23.62 -2.96 -2.65
N ILE A 27 -24.26 -4.10 -2.87
CA ILE A 27 -24.89 -4.56 -4.10
C ILE A 27 -26.14 -3.71 -4.40
N ALA A 28 -26.85 -3.24 -3.38
CA ALA A 28 -28.06 -2.44 -3.55
C ALA A 28 -27.81 -1.16 -4.34
N ARG A 29 -26.68 -0.46 -4.10
CA ARG A 29 -26.34 0.80 -4.79
C ARG A 29 -25.69 0.65 -6.17
N LEU A 30 -25.40 -0.57 -6.63
CA LEU A 30 -24.86 -0.78 -7.97
C LEU A 30 -25.89 -0.41 -9.02
N ASP A 31 -25.42 0.24 -10.09
CA ASP A 31 -26.18 0.35 -11.32
C ASP A 31 -26.26 -1.03 -11.97
N LYS A 32 -27.47 -1.54 -12.17
CA LYS A 32 -27.71 -2.88 -12.71
C LYS A 32 -28.16 -2.84 -14.18
N SER A 33 -28.20 -1.66 -14.80
CA SER A 33 -28.66 -1.54 -16.18
C SER A 33 -27.68 -2.22 -17.15
N LEU A 34 -28.25 -3.01 -18.05
CA LEU A 34 -27.56 -3.62 -19.19
C LEU A 34 -27.89 -2.90 -20.51
N ASN A 35 -28.68 -1.83 -20.47
CA ASN A 35 -29.10 -1.11 -21.66
C ASN A 35 -28.04 -0.06 -22.05
N PRO A 36 -27.37 -0.19 -23.21
CA PRO A 36 -26.36 0.78 -23.64
C PRO A 36 -26.93 2.18 -23.89
N ASN A 37 -28.23 2.31 -24.15
CA ASN A 37 -28.88 3.61 -24.33
C ASN A 37 -28.78 4.49 -23.07
N ASP A 38 -28.77 3.89 -21.86
CA ASP A 38 -28.65 4.66 -20.62
C ASP A 38 -27.29 5.36 -20.53
N THR A 39 -26.22 4.71 -20.99
CA THR A 39 -24.88 5.31 -21.10
C THR A 39 -24.87 6.42 -22.15
N LEU A 40 -25.46 6.18 -23.32
CA LEU A 40 -25.55 7.18 -24.38
C LEU A 40 -26.31 8.43 -23.92
N ASP A 41 -27.41 8.26 -23.19
CA ASP A 41 -28.20 9.37 -22.66
C ASP A 41 -27.51 10.09 -21.50
N ARG A 42 -26.67 9.41 -20.71
CA ARG A 42 -25.76 10.06 -19.75
C ARG A 42 -24.71 10.90 -20.48
N LEU A 43 -24.09 10.36 -21.53
CA LEU A 43 -23.07 11.04 -22.32
C LEU A 43 -23.63 12.28 -23.02
N ARG A 44 -24.83 12.18 -23.64
CA ARG A 44 -25.52 13.31 -24.28
C ARG A 44 -25.87 14.43 -23.32
N ARG A 45 -26.14 14.10 -22.04
CA ARG A 45 -26.46 15.08 -20.99
C ARG A 45 -25.23 15.57 -20.22
N HIS A 46 -24.06 14.97 -20.45
CA HIS A 46 -22.83 15.34 -19.77
C HIS A 46 -22.39 16.74 -20.19
N LYS A 47 -22.13 17.60 -19.20
CA LYS A 47 -21.55 18.91 -19.44
C LYS A 47 -20.04 18.78 -19.34
N PHE A 48 -19.38 18.73 -20.49
CA PHE A 48 -17.92 18.60 -20.55
C PHE A 48 -17.22 19.76 -19.84
N THR A 49 -16.18 19.42 -19.09
CA THR A 49 -15.32 20.33 -18.34
C THR A 49 -13.87 20.10 -18.72
N TRP A 50 -12.97 21.00 -18.32
CA TRP A 50 -11.55 20.82 -18.58
C TRP A 50 -10.95 19.54 -17.97
N SER A 51 -11.51 19.03 -16.87
CA SER A 51 -11.04 17.75 -16.31
C SER A 51 -11.32 16.56 -17.22
N ASP A 52 -12.30 16.65 -18.11
CA ASP A 52 -12.60 15.58 -19.09
C ASP A 52 -11.51 15.44 -20.17
N SER A 53 -10.61 16.42 -20.31
CA SER A 53 -9.43 16.30 -21.18
C SER A 53 -8.52 15.13 -20.80
N ILE A 54 -8.64 14.61 -19.58
CA ILE A 54 -7.92 13.42 -19.14
C ILE A 54 -8.22 12.19 -20.01
N TYR A 55 -9.39 12.10 -20.64
CA TYR A 55 -9.71 11.01 -21.57
C TYR A 55 -8.89 11.09 -22.86
N LEU A 56 -8.50 12.29 -23.30
CA LEU A 56 -7.57 12.47 -24.43
C LEU A 56 -6.19 11.90 -24.09
N PHE A 57 -5.73 12.10 -22.85
CA PHE A 57 -4.49 11.47 -22.37
C PHE A 57 -4.58 9.94 -22.42
N HIS A 58 -5.68 9.33 -21.95
CA HIS A 58 -5.82 7.87 -22.00
C HIS A 58 -5.92 7.33 -23.42
N LEU A 59 -6.58 8.05 -24.33
CA LEU A 59 -6.63 7.69 -25.75
C LEU A 59 -5.23 7.77 -26.38
N ALA A 60 -4.46 8.82 -26.09
CA ALA A 60 -3.09 8.96 -26.56
C ALA A 60 -2.17 7.86 -25.98
N SER A 61 -2.33 7.55 -24.69
CA SER A 61 -1.61 6.47 -24.01
C SER A 61 -1.91 5.11 -24.65
N LEU A 62 -3.19 4.79 -24.87
CA LEU A 62 -3.61 3.57 -25.57
C LEU A 62 -3.05 3.52 -27.00
N ALA A 63 -3.15 4.62 -27.75
CA ALA A 63 -2.65 4.72 -29.12
C ALA A 63 -1.13 4.56 -29.21
N PHE A 64 -0.38 4.95 -28.18
CA PHE A 64 1.06 4.77 -28.12
C PHE A 64 1.47 3.35 -27.70
N TRP A 65 0.89 2.83 -26.61
CA TRP A 65 1.29 1.53 -26.06
C TRP A 65 0.74 0.35 -26.87
N LEU A 66 -0.51 0.38 -27.30
CA LEU A 66 -1.12 -0.78 -27.97
C LEU A 66 -0.35 -1.23 -29.23
N PRO A 67 0.13 -0.35 -30.13
CA PRO A 67 0.92 -0.76 -31.28
C PRO A 67 2.27 -1.38 -30.91
N LEU A 68 2.93 -0.93 -29.84
CA LEU A 68 4.22 -1.46 -29.38
C LEU A 68 4.11 -2.88 -28.81
N MET A 69 2.95 -3.26 -28.28
CA MET A 69 2.71 -4.58 -27.73
C MET A 69 2.87 -5.67 -28.80
N ARG A 70 3.78 -6.63 -28.59
CA ARG A 70 4.05 -7.70 -29.58
C ARG A 70 3.29 -8.98 -29.31
N VAL A 71 3.01 -9.27 -28.04
CA VAL A 71 2.25 -10.44 -27.60
C VAL A 71 1.12 -9.95 -26.71
N PRO A 72 -0.14 -10.30 -26.97
CA PRO A 72 -0.64 -10.85 -28.22
C PRO A 72 -0.37 -9.90 -29.42
N GLY A 73 -0.28 -10.46 -30.63
CA GLY A 73 -0.05 -9.72 -31.87
C GLY A 73 -1.33 -9.07 -32.42
N TYR A 74 -1.25 -8.49 -33.62
CA TYR A 74 -2.45 -8.17 -34.39
C TYR A 74 -2.94 -9.42 -35.13
N PRO A 75 -4.26 -9.66 -35.20
CA PRO A 75 -5.36 -8.79 -34.74
C PRO A 75 -5.77 -8.98 -33.26
N GLU A 76 -5.26 -9.97 -32.55
CA GLU A 76 -5.74 -10.40 -31.22
C GLU A 76 -5.71 -9.26 -30.19
N LYS A 77 -4.70 -8.40 -30.21
CA LYS A 77 -4.63 -7.26 -29.29
C LYS A 77 -5.72 -6.20 -29.49
N LEU A 78 -6.41 -6.20 -30.63
CA LEU A 78 -7.60 -5.35 -30.83
C LEU A 78 -8.77 -5.76 -29.92
N LEU A 79 -8.74 -6.96 -29.34
CA LEU A 79 -9.71 -7.34 -28.31
C LEU A 79 -9.66 -6.41 -27.09
N ILE A 80 -8.50 -5.82 -26.77
CA ILE A 80 -8.39 -4.87 -25.65
C ILE A 80 -9.33 -3.66 -25.88
N PRO A 81 -9.15 -2.81 -26.90
CA PRO A 81 -10.05 -1.66 -27.10
C PRO A 81 -11.51 -2.07 -27.37
N ILE A 82 -11.76 -3.22 -28.00
CA ILE A 82 -13.13 -3.72 -28.24
C ILE A 82 -13.83 -4.06 -26.93
N LEU A 83 -13.17 -4.82 -26.05
CA LEU A 83 -13.74 -5.19 -24.74
C LEU A 83 -13.93 -3.96 -23.85
N PHE A 84 -13.02 -2.97 -23.91
CA PHE A 84 -13.21 -1.69 -23.22
C PHE A 84 -14.40 -0.89 -23.78
N ALA A 85 -14.58 -0.85 -25.10
CA ALA A 85 -15.74 -0.19 -25.70
C ALA A 85 -17.06 -0.83 -25.24
N ILE A 86 -17.13 -2.16 -25.19
CA ILE A 86 -18.28 -2.89 -24.64
C ILE A 86 -18.47 -2.56 -23.15
N ALA A 87 -17.39 -2.62 -22.36
CA ALA A 87 -17.44 -2.35 -20.94
C ALA A 87 -17.90 -0.90 -20.63
N PHE A 88 -17.53 0.07 -21.46
CA PHE A 88 -17.98 1.46 -21.33
C PHE A 88 -19.42 1.66 -21.82
N ALA A 89 -19.87 0.92 -22.83
CA ALA A 89 -21.23 1.01 -23.34
C ALA A 89 -22.25 0.52 -22.30
N ILE A 90 -21.94 -0.53 -21.55
CA ILE A 90 -22.88 -1.15 -20.59
C ILE A 90 -22.78 -0.48 -19.21
N PRO A 91 -23.86 0.13 -18.67
CA PRO A 91 -23.80 0.85 -17.38
C PRO A 91 -23.28 0.01 -16.21
N LEU A 92 -23.70 -1.26 -16.12
CA LEU A 92 -23.25 -2.20 -15.09
C LEU A 92 -21.72 -2.31 -15.02
N THR A 93 -21.03 -2.38 -16.16
CA THR A 93 -19.57 -2.49 -16.22
C THR A 93 -18.90 -1.13 -16.22
N CYS A 94 -19.49 -0.13 -16.87
CA CYS A 94 -18.93 1.20 -17.04
C CYS A 94 -18.64 1.88 -15.69
N GLN A 95 -19.51 1.68 -14.70
CA GLN A 95 -19.32 2.21 -13.34
C GLN A 95 -18.02 1.73 -12.64
N PHE A 96 -17.40 0.64 -13.11
CA PHE A 96 -16.12 0.14 -12.60
C PHE A 96 -14.98 0.44 -13.56
N PHE A 97 -15.17 0.20 -14.86
CA PHE A 97 -14.11 0.33 -15.85
C PHE A 97 -13.71 1.78 -16.10
N LEU A 98 -14.67 2.71 -16.10
CA LEU A 98 -14.38 4.13 -16.36
C LEU A 98 -13.54 4.74 -15.21
N PRO A 99 -13.87 4.55 -13.93
CA PRO A 99 -13.00 5.02 -12.83
C PRO A 99 -11.66 4.29 -12.73
N ALA A 100 -11.59 3.02 -13.14
CA ALA A 100 -10.36 2.22 -13.12
C ALA A 100 -9.46 2.45 -14.35
N LEU A 101 -9.83 3.33 -15.27
CA LEU A 101 -9.07 3.63 -16.49
C LEU A 101 -7.58 3.98 -16.23
N PRO A 102 -7.21 4.74 -15.17
CA PRO A 102 -5.80 4.99 -14.85
C PRO A 102 -5.03 3.71 -14.51
N VAL A 103 -5.66 2.76 -13.82
CA VAL A 103 -5.06 1.46 -13.49
C VAL A 103 -4.83 0.65 -14.76
N PHE A 104 -5.81 0.61 -15.66
CA PHE A 104 -5.67 -0.11 -16.92
C PHE A 104 -4.63 0.50 -17.85
N ALA A 105 -4.55 1.83 -17.92
CA ALA A 105 -3.50 2.52 -18.67
C ALA A 105 -2.11 2.21 -18.11
N TYR A 106 -1.97 2.18 -16.78
CA TYR A 106 -0.75 1.73 -16.11
C TYR A 106 -0.39 0.29 -16.47
N LEU A 107 -1.32 -0.65 -16.35
CA LEU A 107 -1.07 -2.07 -16.64
C LEU A 107 -0.67 -2.31 -18.09
N LEU A 108 -1.34 -1.63 -19.03
CA LEU A 108 -0.99 -1.68 -20.45
C LEU A 108 0.43 -1.16 -20.68
N MET A 109 0.78 0.00 -20.12
CA MET A 109 2.12 0.57 -20.21
C MET A 109 3.17 -0.37 -19.60
N PHE A 110 2.95 -0.83 -18.37
CA PHE A 110 3.88 -1.68 -17.63
C PHE A 110 4.18 -2.95 -18.40
N TYR A 111 3.15 -3.64 -18.88
CA TYR A 111 3.32 -4.84 -19.69
C TYR A 111 4.03 -4.53 -21.01
N THR A 112 3.62 -3.47 -21.69
CA THR A 112 4.12 -3.16 -23.05
C THR A 112 5.55 -2.63 -23.05
N SER A 113 6.01 -2.01 -21.96
CA SER A 113 7.34 -1.39 -21.86
C SER A 113 8.48 -2.34 -22.24
N GLN A 114 8.31 -3.65 -22.02
CA GLN A 114 9.27 -4.67 -22.41
C GLN A 114 9.54 -4.74 -23.93
N PHE A 115 8.62 -4.23 -24.75
CA PHE A 115 8.72 -4.25 -26.21
C PHE A 115 9.29 -2.96 -26.80
N ILE A 116 9.61 -1.95 -25.99
CA ILE A 116 10.23 -0.71 -26.44
C ILE A 116 11.56 -1.06 -27.16
N PRO A 117 11.77 -0.63 -28.42
CA PRO A 117 13.02 -0.87 -29.14
C PRO A 117 14.24 -0.32 -28.39
N THR A 118 15.34 -1.09 -28.35
CA THR A 118 16.58 -0.70 -27.68
C THR A 118 17.08 0.71 -28.03
N PRO A 119 17.05 1.18 -29.30
CA PRO A 119 17.50 2.53 -29.65
C PRO A 119 16.69 3.66 -29.02
N TRP A 120 15.46 3.39 -28.55
CA TRP A 120 14.61 4.39 -27.89
C TRP A 120 14.84 4.42 -26.38
N ARG A 121 15.52 3.43 -25.83
CA ARG A 121 15.68 3.30 -24.39
C ARG A 121 16.89 4.11 -23.90
N PRO A 122 16.78 4.81 -22.76
CA PRO A 122 17.91 5.48 -22.14
C PRO A 122 19.02 4.50 -21.72
N ASN A 123 20.21 5.02 -21.44
CA ASN A 123 21.28 4.23 -20.84
C ASN A 123 20.91 3.80 -19.42
N ILE A 124 21.16 2.54 -19.08
CA ILE A 124 20.92 2.00 -17.73
C ILE A 124 21.97 2.54 -16.77
N SER A 125 21.51 3.12 -15.66
CA SER A 125 22.39 3.57 -14.60
C SER A 125 22.62 2.47 -13.56
N VAL A 126 23.85 1.97 -13.50
CA VAL A 126 24.27 0.97 -12.49
C VAL A 126 24.91 1.62 -11.26
N SER A 127 25.33 2.89 -11.37
CA SER A 127 26.08 3.59 -10.32
C SER A 127 25.30 4.69 -9.60
N LEU A 128 24.22 5.22 -10.18
CA LEU A 128 23.49 6.36 -9.61
C LEU A 128 22.97 6.07 -8.20
N LEU A 129 22.21 5.00 -8.02
CA LEU A 129 21.60 4.69 -6.72
C LEU A 129 22.63 4.29 -5.65
N PRO A 130 23.61 3.40 -5.91
CA PRO A 130 24.69 3.12 -4.96
C PRO A 130 25.47 4.38 -4.54
N THR A 131 25.74 5.28 -5.50
CA THR A 131 26.47 6.52 -5.23
C THR A 131 25.65 7.46 -4.36
N LEU A 132 24.36 7.67 -4.68
CA LEU A 132 23.48 8.51 -3.88
C LEU A 132 23.29 7.94 -2.48
N GLU A 133 23.15 6.63 -2.33
CA GLU A 133 23.03 5.97 -1.02
C GLU A 133 24.29 6.18 -0.18
N SER A 134 25.47 5.99 -0.78
CA SER A 134 26.75 6.21 -0.11
C SER A 134 26.95 7.67 0.30
N VAL A 135 26.60 8.63 -0.56
CA VAL A 135 26.76 10.07 -0.31
C VAL A 135 25.77 10.57 0.75
N LEU A 136 24.52 10.13 0.72
CA LEU A 136 23.47 10.65 1.59
C LEU A 136 23.39 9.95 2.94
N PHE A 137 23.65 8.64 2.98
CA PHE A 137 23.50 7.83 4.20
C PHE A 137 24.84 7.35 4.77
N GLY A 138 25.95 7.59 4.07
CA GLY A 138 27.30 7.25 4.55
C GLY A 138 27.62 5.75 4.52
N ALA A 139 26.71 4.92 4.01
CA ALA A 139 26.88 3.48 3.87
C ALA A 139 25.93 2.93 2.80
N ASN A 140 26.25 1.76 2.23
CA ASN A 140 25.31 0.95 1.48
C ASN A 140 24.45 0.16 2.50
N VAL A 141 23.35 0.79 2.93
CA VAL A 141 22.42 0.24 3.93
C VAL A 141 21.85 -1.10 3.44
N SER A 142 21.60 -1.19 2.14
CA SER A 142 21.08 -2.39 1.49
C SER A 142 22.07 -3.57 1.58
N ASP A 143 23.36 -3.31 1.37
CA ASP A 143 24.43 -4.32 1.58
C ASP A 143 24.52 -4.76 3.04
N ILE A 144 24.38 -3.84 4.02
CA ILE A 144 24.39 -4.21 5.44
C ILE A 144 23.22 -5.15 5.78
N LEU A 145 22.00 -4.82 5.33
CA LEU A 145 20.80 -5.59 5.63
C LEU A 145 20.81 -6.99 5.00
N THR A 146 21.44 -7.13 3.83
CA THR A 146 21.49 -8.40 3.08
C THR A 146 22.52 -9.38 3.64
N ARG A 147 23.43 -8.95 4.53
CA ARG A 147 24.40 -9.81 5.21
C ARG A 147 23.81 -10.61 6.37
N PHE A 148 22.67 -10.20 6.92
CA PHE A 148 22.04 -10.84 8.08
C PHE A 148 20.73 -11.52 7.69
N THR A 149 20.83 -12.65 6.99
CA THR A 149 19.67 -13.40 6.51
C THR A 149 19.30 -14.55 7.44
N HIS A 150 18.00 -14.85 7.54
CA HIS A 150 17.48 -15.96 8.33
C HIS A 150 16.12 -16.44 7.76
N PRO A 151 15.81 -17.75 7.75
CA PRO A 151 14.55 -18.26 7.18
C PRO A 151 13.27 -17.60 7.74
N VAL A 152 13.26 -17.29 9.04
CA VAL A 152 12.13 -16.57 9.68
C VAL A 152 12.01 -15.14 9.13
N LEU A 153 13.14 -14.44 8.95
CA LEU A 153 13.15 -13.10 8.36
C LEU A 153 12.76 -13.14 6.88
N ASP A 154 13.13 -14.21 6.17
CA ASP A 154 12.70 -14.44 4.79
C ASP A 154 11.18 -14.51 4.68
N ILE A 155 10.51 -15.28 5.56
CA ILE A 155 9.04 -15.34 5.59
C ILE A 155 8.42 -13.97 5.95
N ILE A 156 8.97 -13.27 6.96
CA ILE A 156 8.46 -11.95 7.37
C ILE A 156 8.62 -10.92 6.25
N ALA A 157 9.71 -10.97 5.48
CA ALA A 157 9.93 -10.09 4.34
C ALA A 157 9.06 -10.47 3.13
N TRP A 158 8.92 -11.78 2.89
CA TRP A 158 8.19 -12.34 1.77
C TRP A 158 6.69 -12.03 1.82
N LEU A 159 6.05 -12.18 2.97
CA LEU A 159 4.60 -11.96 3.08
C LEU A 159 4.14 -10.56 2.59
N PRO A 160 4.73 -9.44 3.04
CA PRO A 160 4.38 -8.12 2.52
C PRO A 160 4.93 -7.89 1.11
N TYR A 161 6.16 -8.31 0.81
CA TYR A 161 6.81 -8.00 -0.48
C TYR A 161 6.31 -8.87 -1.63
N GLY A 162 6.42 -10.19 -1.48
CA GLY A 162 6.13 -11.17 -2.52
C GLY A 162 4.64 -11.49 -2.71
N PHE A 163 3.79 -11.19 -1.72
CA PHE A 163 2.35 -11.44 -1.77
C PHE A 163 1.52 -10.17 -1.52
N GLY A 164 1.71 -9.53 -0.37
CA GLY A 164 0.89 -8.39 0.08
C GLY A 164 0.83 -7.25 -0.91
N HIS A 165 1.97 -6.81 -1.43
CA HIS A 165 2.08 -5.71 -2.38
C HIS A 165 1.18 -5.87 -3.62
N PHE A 166 1.00 -7.09 -4.12
CA PHE A 166 0.20 -7.36 -5.32
C PHE A 166 -1.30 -7.52 -5.03
N VAL A 167 -1.66 -7.96 -3.83
CA VAL A 167 -3.04 -8.31 -3.46
C VAL A 167 -3.74 -7.17 -2.72
N LEU A 168 -3.02 -6.43 -1.87
CA LEU A 168 -3.60 -5.42 -1.00
C LEU A 168 -4.28 -4.25 -1.73
N PRO A 169 -3.80 -3.74 -2.88
CA PRO A 169 -4.53 -2.70 -3.61
C PRO A 169 -5.98 -3.09 -3.97
N PHE A 170 -6.19 -4.36 -4.31
CA PHE A 170 -7.52 -4.89 -4.66
C PHE A 170 -8.37 -5.18 -3.43
N VAL A 171 -7.76 -5.71 -2.36
CA VAL A 171 -8.43 -5.89 -1.07
C VAL A 171 -8.87 -4.54 -0.52
N LEU A 172 -8.03 -3.52 -0.63
CA LEU A 172 -8.33 -2.15 -0.24
C LEU A 172 -9.47 -1.58 -1.09
N ALA A 173 -9.45 -1.76 -2.41
CA ALA A 173 -10.55 -1.34 -3.27
C ALA A 173 -11.88 -2.00 -2.86
N ALA A 174 -11.89 -3.31 -2.57
CA ALA A 174 -13.08 -4.02 -2.09
C ALA A 174 -13.53 -3.51 -0.71
N PHE A 175 -12.58 -3.25 0.20
CA PHE A 175 -12.88 -2.72 1.53
C PHE A 175 -13.45 -1.30 1.47
N VAL A 176 -12.86 -0.42 0.65
CA VAL A 176 -13.35 0.93 0.39
C VAL A 176 -14.74 0.88 -0.25
N TRP A 177 -14.96 -0.01 -1.21
CA TRP A 177 -16.29 -0.24 -1.77
C TRP A 177 -17.28 -0.56 -0.66
N LEU A 178 -17.01 -1.52 0.22
CA LEU A 178 -17.95 -1.87 1.30
C LEU A 178 -18.28 -0.71 2.25
N PHE A 179 -17.28 0.06 2.66
CA PHE A 179 -17.39 0.95 3.82
C PHE A 179 -17.31 2.45 3.52
N ARG A 180 -17.02 2.87 2.29
CA ARG A 180 -16.95 4.29 1.90
C ARG A 180 -17.78 4.55 0.64
N THR A 181 -18.00 5.83 0.34
CA THR A 181 -18.79 6.23 -0.82
C THR A 181 -18.08 5.87 -2.12
N LYS A 182 -18.82 5.82 -3.24
CA LYS A 182 -18.27 5.48 -4.56
C LYS A 182 -17.18 6.47 -5.00
N GLU A 183 -17.29 7.73 -4.57
CA GLU A 183 -16.33 8.80 -4.86
C GLU A 183 -14.96 8.49 -4.24
N VAL A 184 -14.92 7.95 -3.01
CA VAL A 184 -13.68 7.51 -2.36
C VAL A 184 -13.07 6.31 -3.08
N LEU A 185 -13.89 5.38 -3.56
CA LEU A 185 -13.41 4.26 -4.38
C LEU A 185 -12.82 4.74 -5.72
N HIS A 186 -13.49 5.67 -6.40
CA HIS A 186 -12.99 6.26 -7.64
C HIS A 186 -11.69 7.04 -7.39
N LEU A 187 -11.59 7.73 -6.25
CA LEU A 187 -10.36 8.39 -5.83
C LEU A 187 -9.23 7.40 -5.61
N TRP A 188 -9.49 6.28 -4.94
CA TRP A 188 -8.49 5.20 -4.77
C TRP A 188 -7.97 4.70 -6.11
N ALA A 189 -8.87 4.33 -7.03
CA ALA A 189 -8.52 3.84 -8.37
C ALA A 189 -7.69 4.87 -9.16
N LYS A 190 -8.07 6.16 -9.07
CA LYS A 190 -7.33 7.26 -9.66
C LYS A 190 -5.93 7.40 -9.07
N MET A 191 -5.83 7.41 -7.73
CA MET A 191 -4.58 7.59 -7.00
C MET A 191 -3.61 6.46 -7.31
N ILE A 192 -4.00 5.20 -7.11
CA ILE A 192 -3.11 4.06 -7.32
C ILE A 192 -2.74 3.88 -8.80
N GLY A 193 -3.68 4.14 -9.72
CA GLY A 193 -3.45 4.01 -11.15
C GLY A 193 -2.44 5.02 -11.68
N TYR A 194 -2.66 6.32 -11.43
CA TYR A 194 -1.72 7.35 -11.90
C TYR A 194 -0.40 7.37 -11.13
N PHE A 195 -0.40 7.06 -9.83
CA PHE A 195 0.84 6.91 -9.08
C PHE A 195 1.74 5.86 -9.73
N ASN A 196 1.19 4.67 -10.02
CA ASN A 196 1.93 3.61 -10.69
C ASN A 196 2.29 3.97 -12.14
N TYR A 197 1.40 4.66 -12.86
CA TYR A 197 1.69 5.16 -14.20
C TYR A 197 2.91 6.09 -14.20
N ILE A 198 2.97 7.05 -13.29
CA ILE A 198 4.09 8.00 -13.21
C ILE A 198 5.36 7.31 -12.73
N GLY A 199 5.26 6.39 -11.76
CA GLY A 199 6.43 5.67 -11.26
C GLY A 199 7.04 4.75 -12.32
N VAL A 200 6.25 3.97 -13.06
CA VAL A 200 6.78 3.15 -14.17
C VAL A 200 7.27 4.00 -15.31
N LEU A 201 6.59 5.11 -15.65
CA LEU A 201 7.11 6.04 -16.65
C LEU A 201 8.48 6.58 -16.25
N THR A 202 8.66 6.89 -14.97
CA THR A 202 9.96 7.31 -14.41
C THR A 202 11.01 6.20 -14.54
N GLN A 203 10.66 4.96 -14.22
CA GLN A 203 11.57 3.81 -14.37
C GLN A 203 11.99 3.56 -15.83
N ILE A 204 11.09 3.82 -16.79
CA ILE A 204 11.39 3.72 -18.23
C ILE A 204 12.35 4.84 -18.67
N LEU A 205 12.15 6.06 -18.16
CA LEU A 205 12.95 7.24 -18.52
C LEU A 205 14.27 7.35 -17.75
N LEU A 206 14.35 6.77 -16.56
CA LEU A 206 15.50 6.74 -15.67
C LEU A 206 15.77 5.29 -15.20
N PRO A 207 16.18 4.41 -16.12
CA PRO A 207 16.45 3.01 -15.78
C PRO A 207 17.63 2.92 -14.80
N CYS A 208 17.38 2.36 -13.62
CA CYS A 208 18.36 2.20 -12.56
C CYS A 208 18.41 0.74 -12.12
N ALA A 209 19.62 0.22 -11.94
CA ALA A 209 19.83 -1.12 -11.41
C ALA A 209 19.55 -1.17 -9.90
N ALA A 210 19.00 -2.30 -9.44
CA ALA A 210 18.73 -2.59 -8.04
C ALA A 210 19.95 -3.27 -7.35
N PRO A 211 19.95 -3.43 -6.01
CA PRO A 211 21.08 -4.03 -5.27
C PRO A 211 21.48 -5.43 -5.75
N TRP A 212 20.53 -6.27 -6.16
CA TRP A 212 20.85 -7.60 -6.69
C TRP A 212 21.82 -7.53 -7.88
N TYR A 213 21.77 -6.47 -8.69
CA TYR A 213 22.66 -6.31 -9.84
C TYR A 213 24.07 -6.00 -9.38
N GLU A 214 24.24 -5.07 -8.44
CA GLU A 214 25.54 -4.72 -7.88
C GLU A 214 26.19 -5.94 -7.21
N ILE A 215 25.41 -6.74 -6.48
CA ILE A 215 25.90 -7.96 -5.82
C ILE A 215 26.45 -8.98 -6.83
N ILE A 216 25.82 -9.12 -7.99
CA ILE A 216 26.17 -10.14 -9.00
C ILE A 216 27.23 -9.64 -9.99
N HIS A 217 27.11 -8.39 -10.42
CA HIS A 217 27.82 -7.82 -11.56
C HIS A 217 28.71 -6.62 -11.19
N GLY A 218 28.69 -6.18 -9.93
CA GLY A 218 29.33 -4.93 -9.52
C GLY A 218 28.76 -3.74 -10.28
N LEU A 219 29.63 -2.81 -10.66
CA LEU A 219 29.28 -1.62 -11.45
C LEU A 219 29.54 -1.81 -12.95
N THR A 220 29.60 -3.06 -13.43
CA THR A 220 29.78 -3.32 -14.86
C THR A 220 28.58 -2.79 -15.68
N PRO A 221 28.81 -2.19 -16.86
CA PRO A 221 27.72 -1.63 -17.66
C PRO A 221 26.64 -2.67 -18.01
N ALA A 222 25.39 -2.35 -17.68
CA ALA A 222 24.23 -3.18 -18.00
C ALA A 222 23.76 -3.00 -19.45
N ASN A 223 23.00 -3.97 -19.96
CA ASN A 223 22.34 -3.86 -21.27
C ASN A 223 20.93 -4.47 -21.24
N TYR A 224 20.08 -4.09 -22.20
CA TYR A 224 18.68 -4.52 -22.27
C TYR A 224 18.46 -5.98 -22.69
N GLY A 225 19.52 -6.73 -23.01
CA GLY A 225 19.45 -8.18 -23.21
C GLY A 225 19.51 -8.98 -21.90
N MET A 226 19.88 -8.33 -20.79
CA MET A 226 20.01 -8.98 -19.49
C MET A 226 18.64 -9.34 -18.89
N LYS A 227 18.57 -10.50 -18.24
CA LYS A 227 17.41 -10.95 -17.49
C LYS A 227 17.42 -10.34 -16.09
N GLY A 228 16.23 -10.23 -15.49
CA GLY A 228 16.10 -9.86 -14.09
C GLY A 228 16.50 -11.00 -13.14
N SER A 229 16.65 -10.67 -11.87
CA SER A 229 17.01 -11.61 -10.80
C SER A 229 15.96 -11.61 -9.70
N PRO A 230 15.62 -12.78 -9.11
CA PRO A 230 14.78 -12.83 -7.91
C PRO A 230 15.45 -12.20 -6.68
N GLY A 231 16.76 -11.92 -6.71
CA GLY A 231 17.50 -11.40 -5.55
C GLY A 231 17.33 -12.31 -4.33
N GLY A 232 17.03 -11.71 -3.17
CA GLY A 232 16.78 -12.45 -1.94
C GLY A 232 15.58 -13.38 -1.97
N LEU A 233 14.62 -13.21 -2.91
CA LEU A 233 13.47 -14.11 -3.04
C LEU A 233 13.86 -15.51 -3.53
N LEU A 234 15.07 -15.70 -4.06
CA LEU A 234 15.59 -17.02 -4.37
C LEU A 234 15.59 -17.94 -3.13
N ARG A 235 15.74 -17.38 -1.93
CA ARG A 235 15.64 -18.14 -0.68
C ARG A 235 14.22 -18.68 -0.43
N ILE A 236 13.18 -17.96 -0.88
CA ILE A 236 11.79 -18.41 -0.79
C ILE A 236 11.51 -19.54 -1.78
N ASP A 237 11.99 -19.40 -3.02
CA ASP A 237 11.92 -20.47 -4.02
C ASP A 237 12.54 -21.76 -3.46
N ARG A 238 13.74 -21.68 -2.84
CA ARG A 238 14.40 -22.82 -2.19
C ARG A 238 13.62 -23.38 -1.00
N LEU A 239 13.09 -22.51 -0.15
CA LEU A 239 12.35 -22.91 1.05
C LEU A 239 11.11 -23.75 0.71
N PHE A 240 10.45 -23.45 -0.42
CA PHE A 240 9.26 -24.17 -0.87
C PHE A 240 9.53 -25.17 -2.00
N GLY A 241 10.79 -25.34 -2.44
CA GLY A 241 11.16 -26.22 -3.54
C GLY A 241 10.57 -25.83 -4.90
N GLY A 242 10.30 -24.54 -5.11
CA GLY A 242 9.73 -23.98 -6.34
C GLY A 242 10.71 -23.08 -7.10
N ASN A 243 10.23 -22.47 -8.20
CA ASN A 243 10.99 -21.52 -9.01
C ASN A 243 10.14 -20.31 -9.45
N GLY A 244 9.05 -20.04 -8.70
CA GLY A 244 8.06 -19.04 -9.07
C GLY A 244 8.67 -17.64 -9.16
N TYR A 245 9.44 -17.24 -8.15
CA TYR A 245 10.06 -15.92 -8.16
C TYR A 245 11.18 -15.80 -9.18
N THR A 246 11.97 -16.87 -9.36
CA THR A 246 12.99 -16.93 -10.40
C THR A 246 12.36 -16.69 -11.78
N VAL A 247 11.30 -17.43 -12.13
CA VAL A 247 10.60 -17.25 -13.41
C VAL A 247 9.98 -15.86 -13.55
N THR A 248 9.31 -15.36 -12.51
CA THR A 248 8.64 -14.05 -12.55
C THR A 248 9.64 -12.91 -12.70
N PHE A 249 10.70 -12.86 -11.89
CA PHE A 249 11.65 -11.76 -11.90
C PHE A 249 12.59 -11.81 -13.12
N SER A 250 12.96 -12.99 -13.61
CA SER A 250 13.73 -13.09 -14.85
C SER A 250 12.95 -12.58 -16.08
N ASN A 251 11.62 -12.58 -16.03
CA ASN A 251 10.76 -12.11 -17.11
C ASN A 251 10.00 -10.82 -16.75
N ALA A 252 10.47 -10.07 -15.75
CA ALA A 252 9.88 -8.79 -15.39
C ALA A 252 9.92 -7.81 -16.59
N PRO A 253 8.80 -7.11 -16.92
CA PRO A 253 8.77 -6.17 -18.04
C PRO A 253 9.79 -5.03 -17.93
N VAL A 254 10.09 -4.62 -16.69
CA VAL A 254 11.02 -3.54 -16.36
C VAL A 254 12.10 -4.09 -15.41
N VAL A 255 13.19 -4.61 -15.98
CA VAL A 255 14.31 -5.20 -15.22
C VAL A 255 15.09 -4.15 -14.41
N PHE A 256 15.38 -3.00 -15.02
CA PHE A 256 16.16 -1.92 -14.41
C PHE A 256 15.26 -0.78 -13.93
N GLY A 257 14.22 -1.14 -13.19
CA GLY A 257 13.20 -0.20 -12.68
C GLY A 257 13.33 0.09 -11.19
N ALA A 258 14.53 0.19 -10.64
CA ALA A 258 14.70 0.35 -9.19
C ALA A 258 14.13 1.69 -8.66
N PHE A 259 14.34 2.79 -9.41
CA PHE A 259 13.95 4.14 -8.98
C PHE A 259 12.74 4.69 -9.76
N PRO A 260 11.73 5.25 -9.07
CA PRO A 260 11.49 5.15 -7.63
C PRO A 260 10.98 3.74 -7.24
N SER A 261 11.08 3.39 -5.96
CA SER A 261 10.51 2.13 -5.46
C SER A 261 8.98 2.18 -5.44
N LEU A 262 8.33 1.48 -6.37
CA LEU A 262 6.88 1.34 -6.41
C LEU A 262 6.33 0.47 -5.27
N HIS A 263 7.14 -0.46 -4.74
CA HIS A 263 6.78 -1.22 -3.53
C HIS A 263 6.61 -0.28 -2.34
N ALA A 264 7.66 0.51 -2.05
CA ALA A 264 7.64 1.47 -0.96
C ALA A 264 6.53 2.50 -1.17
N GLY A 265 6.50 3.16 -2.33
CA GLY A 265 5.52 4.20 -2.59
C GLY A 265 4.07 3.71 -2.60
N SER A 266 3.79 2.50 -3.11
CA SER A 266 2.43 1.93 -3.02
C SER A 266 2.02 1.69 -1.57
N ALA A 267 2.90 1.14 -0.73
CA ALA A 267 2.59 0.97 0.69
C ALA A 267 2.45 2.30 1.43
N THR A 268 3.23 3.33 1.09
CA THR A 268 3.03 4.68 1.63
C THR A 268 1.67 5.23 1.22
N LEU A 269 1.30 5.08 -0.05
CA LEU A 269 0.04 5.58 -0.58
C LEU A 269 -1.15 4.86 0.08
N GLU A 270 -1.08 3.53 0.23
CA GLU A 270 -2.05 2.74 0.99
C GLU A 270 -2.13 3.19 2.45
N ALA A 271 -0.98 3.42 3.11
CA ALA A 271 -0.94 3.87 4.49
C ALA A 271 -1.53 5.26 4.66
N LEU A 272 -1.21 6.22 3.78
CA LEU A 272 -1.80 7.56 3.77
C LEU A 272 -3.32 7.48 3.54
N PHE A 273 -3.74 6.72 2.53
CA PHE A 273 -5.14 6.57 2.17
C PHE A 273 -5.94 5.95 3.32
N ILE A 274 -5.48 4.83 3.88
CA ILE A 274 -6.15 4.20 5.02
C ILE A 274 -6.11 5.09 6.26
N SER A 275 -5.00 5.77 6.56
CA SER A 275 -4.94 6.67 7.71
C SER A 275 -5.93 7.82 7.60
N HIS A 276 -6.17 8.31 6.38
CA HIS A 276 -7.08 9.41 6.09
C HIS A 276 -8.55 8.98 6.11
N PHE A 277 -8.88 7.88 5.42
CA PHE A 277 -10.26 7.43 5.28
C PHE A 277 -10.70 6.48 6.40
N PHE A 278 -9.78 5.83 7.12
CA PHE A 278 -10.02 4.87 8.21
C PHE A 278 -8.99 5.07 9.36
N PRO A 279 -9.03 6.20 10.07
CA PRO A 279 -7.99 6.61 11.02
C PRO A 279 -7.75 5.61 12.17
N GLN A 280 -8.71 4.74 12.46
CA GLN A 280 -8.56 3.65 13.43
C GLN A 280 -7.53 2.57 13.01
N ALA A 281 -7.20 2.48 11.73
CA ALA A 281 -6.27 1.48 11.18
C ALA A 281 -4.84 2.01 10.99
N THR A 282 -4.61 3.32 11.20
CA THR A 282 -3.33 4.03 10.97
C THR A 282 -2.11 3.25 11.49
N ARG A 283 -2.12 2.82 12.75
CA ARG A 283 -0.96 2.12 13.35
C ARG A 283 -0.59 0.83 12.63
N TYR A 284 -1.56 0.10 12.09
CA TYR A 284 -1.32 -1.19 11.44
C TYR A 284 -0.80 -1.02 10.02
N VAL A 285 -1.34 -0.04 9.28
CA VAL A 285 -0.88 0.21 7.91
C VAL A 285 0.51 0.85 7.86
N TRP A 286 0.85 1.69 8.83
CA TRP A 286 2.23 2.20 8.95
C TRP A 286 3.21 1.14 9.43
N ALA A 287 2.79 0.21 10.30
CA ALA A 287 3.60 -0.95 10.64
C ALA A 287 3.85 -1.83 9.41
N TYR A 288 2.83 -2.11 8.60
CA TYR A 288 2.97 -2.82 7.33
C TYR A 288 3.94 -2.11 6.38
N ALA A 289 3.77 -0.80 6.16
CA ALA A 289 4.65 -0.03 5.29
C ALA A 289 6.11 -0.06 5.77
N GLY A 290 6.35 0.06 7.08
CA GLY A 290 7.69 -0.04 7.66
C GLY A 290 8.33 -1.41 7.44
N VAL A 291 7.57 -2.51 7.63
CA VAL A 291 8.07 -3.86 7.35
C VAL A 291 8.34 -4.04 5.85
N LEU A 292 7.48 -3.52 4.97
CA LEU A 292 7.69 -3.61 3.53
C LEU A 292 8.95 -2.84 3.09
N TYR A 293 9.21 -1.65 3.64
CA TYR A 293 10.43 -0.88 3.35
C TYR A 293 11.69 -1.67 3.71
N TRP A 294 11.68 -2.30 4.89
CA TRP A 294 12.77 -3.18 5.27
C TRP A 294 12.87 -4.38 4.33
N ALA A 295 11.74 -5.01 3.98
CA ALA A 295 11.70 -6.19 3.12
C ALA A 295 12.28 -5.92 1.71
N THR A 296 12.01 -4.76 1.11
CA THR A 296 12.52 -4.41 -0.21
C THR A 296 14.06 -4.35 -0.24
N MET A 297 14.68 -3.82 0.82
CA MET A 297 16.14 -3.77 0.96
C MET A 297 16.71 -5.13 1.38
N TYR A 298 16.08 -5.82 2.33
CA TYR A 298 16.48 -7.14 2.81
C TYR A 298 16.48 -8.21 1.71
N LEU A 299 15.56 -8.10 0.75
CA LEU A 299 15.47 -8.96 -0.42
C LEU A 299 16.31 -8.47 -1.62
N SER A 300 17.14 -7.44 -1.43
CA SER A 300 18.06 -6.89 -2.45
C SER A 300 17.38 -6.28 -3.69
N HIS A 301 16.15 -5.80 -3.55
CA HIS A 301 15.40 -5.23 -4.69
C HIS A 301 15.43 -3.71 -4.76
N HIS A 302 15.81 -3.04 -3.67
CA HIS A 302 15.75 -1.59 -3.59
C HIS A 302 16.85 -1.04 -2.69
N TYR A 303 17.37 0.12 -3.11
CA TYR A 303 18.23 0.98 -2.31
C TYR A 303 17.40 1.85 -1.37
N LEU A 304 17.93 2.30 -0.24
CA LEU A 304 17.18 3.18 0.66
C LEU A 304 16.77 4.49 -0.04
N ILE A 305 17.61 5.01 -0.94
CA ILE A 305 17.31 6.25 -1.67
C ILE A 305 16.09 6.10 -2.58
N ASP A 306 15.91 4.94 -3.21
CA ASP A 306 14.77 4.70 -4.10
C ASP A 306 13.49 4.38 -3.31
N VAL A 307 13.60 3.79 -2.11
CA VAL A 307 12.52 3.64 -1.12
C VAL A 307 12.02 5.01 -0.67
N VAL A 308 12.93 5.91 -0.33
CA VAL A 308 12.59 7.30 0.02
C VAL A 308 11.94 8.01 -1.16
N GLY A 309 12.51 7.87 -2.37
CA GLY A 309 11.94 8.44 -3.59
C GLY A 309 10.51 7.97 -3.87
N GLY A 310 10.23 6.68 -3.68
CA GLY A 310 8.88 6.11 -3.79
C GLY A 310 7.91 6.70 -2.77
N GLY A 311 8.33 6.79 -1.50
CA GLY A 311 7.53 7.42 -0.45
C GLY A 311 7.24 8.90 -0.72
N CYS A 312 8.23 9.66 -1.19
CA CYS A 312 8.06 11.06 -1.57
C CYS A 312 7.07 11.21 -2.73
N LEU A 313 7.17 10.37 -3.77
CA LEU A 313 6.22 10.37 -4.88
C LEU A 313 4.80 10.10 -4.38
N ALA A 314 4.62 9.13 -3.48
CA ALA A 314 3.32 8.78 -2.91
C ALA A 314 2.71 9.92 -2.09
N VAL A 315 3.52 10.56 -1.23
CA VAL A 315 3.11 11.74 -0.43
C VAL A 315 2.67 12.87 -1.35
N PHE A 316 3.52 13.24 -2.32
CA PHE A 316 3.20 14.28 -3.30
C PHE A 316 1.89 13.97 -4.01
N PHE A 317 1.75 12.75 -4.53
CA PHE A 317 0.59 12.35 -5.30
C PHE A 317 -0.69 12.35 -4.45
N PHE A 318 -0.63 11.83 -3.23
CA PHE A 318 -1.76 11.79 -2.32
C PHE A 318 -2.30 13.20 -2.05
N TYR A 319 -1.45 14.14 -1.65
CA TYR A 319 -1.91 15.49 -1.30
C TYR A 319 -2.33 16.35 -2.50
N VAL A 320 -1.70 16.15 -3.67
CA VAL A 320 -2.07 16.86 -4.90
C VAL A 320 -3.39 16.36 -5.46
N VAL A 321 -3.64 15.05 -5.40
CA VAL A 321 -4.86 14.44 -5.99
C VAL A 321 -6.04 14.44 -5.01
N LEU A 322 -5.81 14.57 -3.70
CA LEU A 322 -6.86 14.62 -2.67
C LEU A 322 -7.75 15.86 -2.85
N PRO A 323 -9.03 15.69 -3.21
CA PRO A 323 -9.97 16.79 -3.38
C PRO A 323 -10.25 17.53 -2.08
N ASP A 324 -10.55 18.83 -2.17
CA ASP A 324 -10.84 19.69 -1.00
C ASP A 324 -11.99 19.15 -0.13
N GLU A 325 -13.04 18.61 -0.76
CA GLU A 325 -14.18 17.99 -0.07
C GLU A 325 -13.76 16.85 0.87
N PHE A 326 -12.75 16.06 0.49
CA PHE A 326 -12.24 14.96 1.30
C PHE A 326 -11.15 15.39 2.27
N ARG A 327 -10.73 16.65 2.30
CA ARG A 327 -9.85 17.15 3.37
C ARG A 327 -10.60 17.31 4.70
N ASN A 328 -11.93 17.46 4.65
CA ASN A 328 -12.76 17.46 5.85
C ASN A 328 -12.90 16.04 6.44
N PRO A 329 -12.50 15.78 7.70
CA PRO A 329 -12.56 14.44 8.30
C PRO A 329 -13.96 13.82 8.32
N ALA A 330 -15.02 14.63 8.47
CA ALA A 330 -16.40 14.14 8.51
C ALA A 330 -16.85 13.61 7.15
N LEU A 331 -16.42 14.25 6.06
CA LEU A 331 -16.71 13.82 4.70
C LEU A 331 -15.81 12.66 4.26
N ALA A 332 -14.53 12.67 4.66
CA ALA A 332 -13.61 11.57 4.38
C ALA A 332 -14.07 10.26 5.03
N THR A 333 -14.53 10.30 6.28
CA THR A 333 -14.92 9.10 7.04
C THR A 333 -16.39 8.70 6.87
N ALA A 334 -17.14 9.41 6.02
CA ALA A 334 -18.55 9.18 5.77
C ALA A 334 -18.86 7.74 5.32
N LEU A 335 -19.79 7.08 6.02
CA LEU A 335 -20.37 5.82 5.56
C LEU A 335 -21.33 6.06 4.37
N PRO A 336 -21.49 5.07 3.48
CA PRO A 336 -22.50 5.09 2.42
C PRO A 336 -23.90 5.40 2.98
N PRO A 337 -24.74 6.17 2.27
CA PRO A 337 -26.06 6.59 2.78
C PRO A 337 -26.91 5.42 3.25
N ASN A 338 -26.88 4.30 2.52
CA ASN A 338 -27.70 3.11 2.76
C ASN A 338 -27.16 2.25 3.93
N LEU A 339 -25.95 2.54 4.42
CA LEU A 339 -25.31 1.89 5.57
C LEU A 339 -25.46 2.73 6.84
N ARG A 340 -25.88 4.01 6.72
CA ARG A 340 -26.28 4.86 7.83
C ARG A 340 -27.69 4.43 8.25
N GLY A 341 -27.79 3.51 9.22
CA GLY A 341 -29.09 3.18 9.82
C GLY A 341 -29.76 4.43 10.37
N SER A 342 -30.97 4.74 9.87
CA SER A 342 -31.77 5.95 10.15
C SER A 342 -31.09 7.29 9.81
N PRO A 343 -31.76 8.26 9.15
CA PRO A 343 -31.13 9.53 8.84
C PRO A 343 -30.79 10.25 10.14
N ARG A 344 -29.49 10.53 10.37
CA ARG A 344 -29.08 11.51 11.38
C ARG A 344 -29.88 12.78 11.14
N SER A 345 -30.50 13.32 12.19
CA SER A 345 -31.33 14.52 12.04
C SER A 345 -30.50 15.63 11.40
N LYS A 346 -31.12 16.48 10.58
CA LYS A 346 -30.46 17.61 9.90
C LYS A 346 -29.61 18.46 10.85
N TYR A 347 -29.94 18.47 12.14
CA TYR A 347 -29.25 19.19 13.20
C TYR A 347 -27.86 18.62 13.52
N GLU A 348 -27.69 17.29 13.47
CA GLU A 348 -26.39 16.63 13.71
C GLU A 348 -25.41 16.80 12.54
N ALA A 349 -25.92 17.00 11.32
CA ALA A 349 -25.08 17.14 10.13
C ALA A 349 -24.44 18.55 10.01
N TYR A 350 -25.02 19.54 10.66
CA TYR A 350 -24.57 20.95 10.65
C TYR A 350 -24.14 21.46 12.03
N ASP A 351 -24.01 20.57 13.03
CA ASP A 351 -23.68 20.90 14.42
C ASP A 351 -24.59 22.01 15.00
N LEU A 352 -25.90 21.90 14.71
CA LEU A 352 -26.93 22.82 15.19
C LEU A 352 -27.64 22.19 16.38
N GLU A 353 -27.93 22.97 17.43
CA GLU A 353 -28.78 22.49 18.52
C GLU A 353 -30.19 22.17 18.00
N ALA A 354 -30.68 20.96 18.28
CA ALA A 354 -32.05 20.58 17.96
C ALA A 354 -33.03 21.41 18.82
N PRO A 355 -34.17 21.88 18.27
CA PRO A 355 -35.15 22.62 19.06
C PRO A 355 -35.65 21.73 20.21
N ARG A 356 -35.52 22.21 21.45
CA ARG A 356 -36.15 21.56 22.60
C ARG A 356 -37.66 21.49 22.35
N ALA A 357 -38.19 20.28 22.22
CA ALA A 357 -39.63 20.07 22.23
C ALA A 357 -40.16 20.62 23.56
N ARG A 358 -41.07 21.59 23.49
CA ARG A 358 -41.89 21.99 24.65
C ARG A 358 -42.84 20.84 24.90
N ASP A 359 -42.75 20.21 26.07
CA ASP A 359 -43.75 19.28 26.56
C ASP A 359 -45.10 20.01 26.58
N PHE A 360 -46.02 19.55 25.74
CA PHE A 360 -47.42 19.93 25.77
C PHE A 360 -48.11 18.86 26.61
N ASP A 361 -48.27 19.15 27.90
CA ASP A 361 -48.99 18.29 28.82
C ASP A 361 -50.50 18.42 28.54
N LEU A 362 -51.12 17.32 28.14
CA LEU A 362 -52.56 17.18 27.92
C LEU A 362 -53.07 16.11 28.88
N THR A 363 -53.49 16.51 30.09
CA THR A 363 -54.52 15.78 30.83
C THR A 363 -55.33 16.75 31.71
N ASP A 364 -56.58 17.01 31.31
CA ASP A 364 -57.63 17.59 32.16
C ASP A 364 -58.41 16.45 32.86
N GLY A 365 -58.79 16.65 34.12
CA GLY A 365 -59.78 15.82 34.81
C GLY A 365 -59.76 15.96 36.34
N GLU A 366 -60.65 16.81 36.87
CA GLU A 366 -60.93 16.98 38.30
C GLU A 366 -61.46 15.70 38.98
N ALA A 367 -61.00 15.42 40.21
CA ALA A 367 -61.81 14.94 41.34
C ALA A 367 -60.97 14.88 42.64
N ALA A 368 -61.54 15.40 43.72
CA ALA A 368 -60.97 15.46 45.06
C ALA A 368 -61.11 14.15 45.85
N SER A 369 -60.15 13.84 46.75
CA SER A 369 -60.39 13.40 48.14
C SER A 369 -59.08 13.19 48.90
N ASP A 370 -59.17 13.40 50.21
CA ASP A 370 -58.15 13.47 51.26
C ASP A 370 -57.34 12.18 51.58
N GLU A 371 -56.37 12.41 52.49
CA GLU A 371 -55.80 11.52 53.52
C GLU A 371 -54.35 11.02 53.38
N GLU A 372 -53.51 11.62 54.24
CA GLU A 372 -52.59 11.00 55.21
C GLU A 372 -51.45 10.05 54.76
N ASP A 373 -50.22 10.51 55.06
CA ASP A 373 -49.35 9.95 56.11
C ASP A 373 -47.92 9.43 55.78
N VAL A 374 -47.00 9.99 56.58
CA VAL A 374 -45.69 9.56 57.14
C VAL A 374 -44.41 9.31 56.29
N ASP A 375 -43.43 10.17 56.59
CA ASP A 375 -42.00 10.00 56.94
C ASP A 375 -41.18 8.76 56.49
N ILE A 376 -39.92 9.01 56.12
CA ILE A 376 -38.74 8.84 57.01
C ILE A 376 -37.47 9.36 56.31
N ALA A 377 -36.77 10.24 57.04
CA ALA A 377 -35.43 10.76 56.75
C ALA A 377 -34.33 9.79 57.22
N TYR A 378 -33.15 9.79 56.57
CA TYR A 378 -31.91 9.55 57.31
C TYR A 378 -30.68 10.25 56.71
N ARG A 379 -29.93 10.89 57.62
CA ARG A 379 -28.78 11.79 57.47
C ARG A 379 -27.44 11.05 57.43
N SER A 380 -26.45 11.68 56.79
CA SER A 380 -24.98 11.45 56.92
C SER A 380 -24.48 11.55 58.38
N PRO A 381 -23.21 11.18 58.70
CA PRO A 381 -22.11 12.15 58.56
C PRO A 381 -20.67 11.57 58.36
N LEU A 382 -19.76 12.46 57.92
CA LEU A 382 -18.28 12.38 58.05
C LEU A 382 -17.84 12.61 59.52
N PRO A 383 -16.58 12.31 59.94
CA PRO A 383 -15.56 13.38 59.97
C PRO A 383 -14.06 12.97 59.83
N ASP A 384 -13.25 13.98 59.43
CA ASP A 384 -11.89 14.41 59.85
C ASP A 384 -10.62 13.54 59.82
N GLY A 385 -9.49 14.17 59.44
CA GLY A 385 -8.16 13.88 60.02
C GLY A 385 -6.87 14.05 59.19
N MET A 386 -6.38 15.28 59.01
CA MET A 386 -5.01 15.80 59.21
C MET A 386 -3.69 15.16 58.63
N ASN A 387 -2.92 16.03 57.93
CA ASN A 387 -1.45 16.31 57.94
C ASN A 387 -0.35 15.24 57.63
N GLY A 388 0.65 15.66 56.82
CA GLY A 388 2.04 15.17 56.92
C GLY A 388 2.93 15.33 55.68
N SER A 389 4.07 15.99 55.82
CA SER A 389 4.99 16.50 54.78
C SER A 389 6.32 15.71 54.59
N LYS A 390 7.10 16.06 53.54
CA LYS A 390 8.60 15.95 53.37
C LYS A 390 9.18 14.55 53.02
N GLN A 391 10.32 14.33 52.34
CA GLN A 391 11.33 15.10 51.58
C GLN A 391 12.43 14.10 51.08
N SER A 392 13.10 14.42 49.95
CA SER A 392 14.48 14.10 49.53
C SER A 392 15.05 12.66 49.38
N GLY A 393 15.72 12.43 48.23
CA GLY A 393 17.18 12.21 48.20
C GLY A 393 17.74 10.97 47.47
N PRO A 394 18.94 11.01 46.85
CA PRO A 394 19.26 10.30 45.60
C PRO A 394 20.44 9.29 45.67
N GLY A 395 20.66 8.53 44.59
CA GLY A 395 21.80 7.60 44.43
C GLY A 395 22.31 7.51 42.98
N ARG A 396 23.63 7.42 42.83
CA ARG A 396 24.50 7.81 41.71
C ARG A 396 25.29 6.58 41.20
N GLY A 397 25.68 6.51 39.92
CA GLY A 397 26.69 5.52 39.48
C GLY A 397 27.00 5.48 37.97
N LYS A 398 28.22 5.87 37.60
CA LYS A 398 28.82 5.92 36.24
C LYS A 398 29.57 4.62 35.86
N LYS A 399 29.80 4.43 34.55
CA LYS A 399 31.02 3.98 33.79
C LYS A 399 30.55 3.22 32.53
N GLY A 400 31.02 3.39 31.29
CA GLY A 400 32.23 4.00 30.71
C GLY A 400 33.14 2.91 30.12
N ALA A 401 33.10 2.67 28.79
CA ALA A 401 34.18 2.03 28.03
C ALA A 401 33.96 2.18 26.50
N ALA A 402 35.06 2.36 25.77
CA ALA A 402 35.13 2.75 24.36
C ALA A 402 35.89 1.70 23.50
N ARG A 403 35.79 1.91 22.17
CA ARG A 403 36.62 1.42 21.04
C ARG A 403 36.28 0.05 20.41
N SER A 404 36.04 0.04 19.09
CA SER A 404 37.10 -0.16 18.09
C SER A 404 36.54 -0.08 16.65
N HIS A 405 37.14 0.77 15.82
CA HIS A 405 36.94 0.83 14.37
C HIS A 405 37.75 -0.29 13.70
N LYS A 406 37.17 -0.99 12.71
CA LYS A 406 37.91 -1.84 11.76
C LYS A 406 37.66 -1.37 10.33
N HIS A 407 38.78 -1.34 9.61
CA HIS A 407 39.01 -0.78 8.29
C HIS A 407 38.23 -1.45 7.16
N THR A 408 37.83 -0.60 6.22
CA THR A 408 37.43 -0.85 4.84
C THR A 408 38.55 -1.52 4.04
N ALA A 409 38.26 -2.62 3.35
CA ALA A 409 39.13 -3.20 2.33
C ALA A 409 38.76 -2.63 0.94
N SER A 410 39.80 -2.41 0.15
CA SER A 410 39.86 -1.58 -1.05
C SER A 410 39.18 -2.18 -2.30
N ILE A 411 38.49 -1.30 -3.03
CA ILE A 411 37.95 -1.47 -4.38
C ILE A 411 39.12 -1.54 -5.38
N ALA A 412 39.64 -2.74 -5.68
CA ALA A 412 40.63 -2.90 -6.77
C ALA A 412 40.87 -4.33 -7.30
N SER A 413 40.12 -5.37 -6.91
CA SER A 413 40.48 -6.74 -7.31
C SER A 413 39.32 -7.67 -7.64
N LEU A 414 38.45 -7.29 -8.58
CA LEU A 414 37.56 -8.25 -9.26
C LEU A 414 37.36 -7.83 -10.73
N ILE A 415 38.42 -7.89 -11.52
CA ILE A 415 38.34 -7.91 -12.99
C ILE A 415 38.72 -9.31 -13.43
N ARG A 416 37.74 -10.23 -13.41
CA ARG A 416 37.65 -11.40 -14.28
C ARG A 416 36.37 -12.18 -13.97
N GLU A 417 35.42 -12.20 -14.90
CA GLU A 417 35.01 -13.41 -15.63
C GLU A 417 33.71 -13.15 -16.39
N GLY A 418 33.69 -13.62 -17.64
CA GLY A 418 32.50 -13.69 -18.48
C GLY A 418 31.61 -14.87 -18.07
N GLU A 419 30.31 -14.68 -18.30
CA GLU A 419 29.25 -15.70 -18.35
C GLU A 419 29.26 -16.73 -17.21
N ARG A 420 29.00 -16.29 -15.98
CA ARG A 420 28.46 -17.16 -14.92
C ARG A 420 26.94 -17.10 -14.94
N ALA A 421 26.27 -18.25 -14.79
CA ALA A 421 24.83 -18.28 -14.62
C ALA A 421 24.43 -17.48 -13.36
N PRO A 422 23.31 -16.71 -13.38
CA PRO A 422 22.89 -15.88 -12.25
C PRO A 422 22.78 -16.66 -10.92
N GLU A 423 22.40 -17.95 -10.99
CA GLU A 423 22.31 -18.83 -9.83
C GLU A 423 23.67 -19.15 -9.21
N GLU A 424 24.71 -19.38 -10.02
CA GLU A 424 26.07 -19.65 -9.55
C GLU A 424 26.73 -18.39 -8.98
N ALA A 425 26.50 -17.24 -9.61
CA ALA A 425 26.99 -15.96 -9.11
C ALA A 425 26.33 -15.57 -7.77
N TRP A 426 25.04 -15.90 -7.58
CA TRP A 426 24.36 -15.71 -6.29
C TRP A 426 24.78 -16.75 -5.25
N ASN A 427 24.98 -18.01 -5.63
CA ASN A 427 25.48 -19.05 -4.73
C ASN A 427 26.90 -18.76 -4.22
N ASN A 428 27.72 -18.13 -5.04
CA ASN A 428 29.07 -17.71 -4.70
C ASN A 428 29.14 -16.29 -4.09
N SER A 429 28.00 -15.60 -3.96
CA SER A 429 27.92 -14.36 -3.19
C SER A 429 27.98 -14.70 -1.69
N PRO A 430 28.61 -13.86 -0.85
CA PRO A 430 28.62 -14.03 0.62
C PRO A 430 27.23 -14.17 1.27
N ILE A 431 26.17 -13.86 0.52
CA ILE A 431 24.76 -13.89 0.93
C ILE A 431 24.10 -15.25 0.61
N GLY A 432 24.60 -16.01 -0.37
CA GLY A 432 24.03 -17.29 -0.79
C GLY A 432 24.50 -18.50 0.01
N SER A 433 25.61 -18.37 0.76
CA SER A 433 26.28 -19.46 1.48
C SER A 433 25.74 -19.73 2.89
N SER A 434 24.87 -18.87 3.45
CA SER A 434 24.38 -18.96 4.84
C SER A 434 23.44 -20.14 5.13
N PHE A 435 23.18 -21.03 4.17
CA PHE A 435 22.33 -22.21 4.36
C PHE A 435 23.11 -23.50 4.70
N PHE A 436 24.43 -23.54 4.49
CA PHE A 436 25.21 -24.78 4.63
C PHE A 436 25.83 -25.03 6.01
N GLU A 437 25.87 -24.04 6.91
CA GLU A 437 26.50 -24.23 8.24
C GLU A 437 25.58 -24.85 9.31
N VAL A 438 24.28 -24.97 9.06
CA VAL A 438 23.33 -25.53 10.07
C VAL A 438 22.94 -26.98 9.79
N ALA A 439 23.33 -27.56 8.64
CA ALA A 439 22.99 -28.93 8.24
C ALA A 439 24.19 -29.88 8.13
N GLY A 440 25.38 -29.47 8.58
CA GLY A 440 26.64 -30.19 8.34
C GLY A 440 27.11 -31.18 9.42
N ASP A 441 26.34 -31.42 10.50
CA ASP A 441 26.85 -32.14 11.68
C ASP A 441 26.18 -33.50 11.98
N VAL A 442 25.49 -34.10 11.02
CA VAL A 442 24.93 -35.45 11.17
C VAL A 442 25.14 -36.26 9.90
N GLU A 443 26.35 -36.78 9.69
CA GLU A 443 26.59 -38.14 9.15
C GLU A 443 28.10 -38.38 8.95
N SER A 444 28.77 -38.88 10.01
CA SER A 444 29.92 -39.76 9.81
C SER A 444 29.87 -40.87 10.86
N GLY A 445 29.24 -41.99 10.50
CA GLY A 445 29.19 -43.14 11.40
C GLY A 445 28.35 -44.28 10.89
N ARG A 446 28.88 -45.07 9.94
CA ARG A 446 29.01 -46.54 10.07
C ARG A 446 29.64 -47.17 8.82
N ARG A 447 30.70 -47.95 9.09
CA ARG A 447 31.05 -49.16 8.37
C ARG A 447 30.10 -50.28 8.76
#